data_AF-A0A7S1T3H5-F1
#
_entry.id   AF-A0A7S1T3H5-F1
#
_cell.length_a   1.000
_cell.length_b   1.000
_cell.length_c   1.000
_cell.angle_alpha   90.00
_cell.angle_beta   90.00
_cell.angle_gamma   90.00
#
_symmetry.space_group_name_H-M   'P 1'
#
loop_
_entity.id
_entity.type
_entity.pdbx_description
1 polymer ?
#
loop_
_entity_poly.entity_id
_entity_poly.type
_entity_poly.pdbx_seq_one_letter_code
_entity_poly.pdbx_strand_id
1 'polypeptide(L)'
;LAMIFVFGLPGYRRNSQQTPAILAAGKVLDRMVAAGVPGTAGVSSGMCFCGIIGKPDIRCEYAVMGDVVNTAARLAVAAAARGVRLLCTDVAAQGARSDLGNHGLSLSPAGEIKLKGKVGVAGVFTIHEITPGALRGRRASLERPRTAPSITGRDEELGALTRLLSGESGLHGSGALVVAVVEGQPGVGKSAVVNALAQGQVLTGTRRWVVIKGSSEGGAAFLVCRNIL
;
A
#
# COMPACT_ATOMS: atom_id res chain seq x y z
N LEU A 1 -22.22 -12.67 2.84
CA LEU A 1 -20.81 -13.11 3.04
C LEU A 1 -20.00 -11.91 3.49
N ALA A 2 -19.05 -12.07 4.42
CA ALA A 2 -18.23 -10.98 4.94
C ALA A 2 -16.74 -11.31 4.73
N MET A 3 -15.95 -10.31 4.37
CA MET A 3 -14.49 -10.44 4.20
C MET A 3 -13.80 -9.38 5.04
N ILE A 4 -12.69 -9.77 5.69
CA ILE A 4 -11.89 -8.87 6.53
C ILE A 4 -10.54 -8.68 5.84
N PHE A 5 -10.19 -7.42 5.60
CA PHE A 5 -8.90 -7.00 5.07
C PHE A 5 -8.19 -6.14 6.12
N VAL A 6 -6.90 -6.41 6.37
CA VAL A 6 -6.12 -5.72 7.39
C VAL A 6 -4.87 -5.12 6.76
N PHE A 7 -4.63 -3.85 7.03
CA PHE A 7 -3.47 -3.09 6.55
C PHE A 7 -2.65 -2.62 7.74
N GLY A 8 -1.32 -2.71 7.65
CA GLY A 8 -0.42 -2.26 8.72
C GLY A 8 -0.14 -3.29 9.81
N LEU A 9 -0.23 -4.58 9.51
CA LEU A 9 0.22 -5.65 10.42
C LEU A 9 1.70 -5.45 10.83
N PRO A 10 2.11 -5.92 12.01
CA PRO A 10 3.51 -5.87 12.46
C PRO A 10 4.46 -6.42 11.39
N GLY A 11 5.57 -5.70 11.13
CA GLY A 11 6.53 -6.04 10.07
C GLY A 11 6.21 -5.46 8.68
N TYR A 12 5.03 -4.88 8.47
CA TYR A 12 4.65 -4.28 7.18
C TYR A 12 4.05 -2.88 7.37
N ARG A 13 4.88 -1.91 7.79
CA ARG A 13 4.46 -0.50 7.98
C ARG A 13 4.96 0.38 6.83
N ARG A 14 4.01 1.04 6.13
CA ARG A 14 4.24 2.18 5.26
C ARG A 14 3.92 3.47 6.01
N ASN A 15 4.38 4.61 5.48
CA ASN A 15 4.13 5.94 6.05
C ASN A 15 2.63 6.28 6.23
N SER A 16 1.75 5.73 5.39
CA SER A 16 0.28 5.74 5.57
C SER A 16 -0.30 4.41 5.10
N GLN A 17 -1.18 3.82 5.92
CA GLN A 17 -1.88 2.56 5.62
C GLN A 17 -3.37 2.79 5.33
N GLN A 18 -3.87 3.99 5.63
CA GLN A 18 -5.25 4.39 5.45
C GLN A 18 -5.59 4.57 3.96
N THR A 19 -4.71 5.22 3.19
CA THR A 19 -4.91 5.42 1.74
C THR A 19 -4.97 4.09 0.98
N PRO A 20 -4.00 3.15 1.14
CA PRO A 20 -4.10 1.83 0.52
C PRO A 20 -5.36 1.07 0.90
N ALA A 21 -5.80 1.14 2.17
CA ALA A 21 -7.01 0.46 2.63
C ALA A 21 -8.27 0.99 1.93
N ILE A 22 -8.43 2.31 1.84
CA ILE A 22 -9.57 2.95 1.17
C ILE A 22 -9.57 2.63 -0.33
N LEU A 23 -8.40 2.72 -0.98
CA LEU A 23 -8.26 2.39 -2.40
C LEU A 23 -8.59 0.92 -2.69
N ALA A 24 -8.09 0.01 -1.86
CA ALA A 24 -8.34 -1.42 -2.01
C ALA A 24 -9.83 -1.72 -1.85
N ALA A 25 -10.49 -1.14 -0.85
CA ALA A 25 -11.91 -1.30 -0.65
C ALA A 25 -12.71 -0.82 -1.86
N GLY A 26 -12.43 0.38 -2.39
CA GLY A 26 -13.08 0.90 -3.60
C GLY A 26 -12.89 -0.02 -4.82
N LYS A 27 -11.67 -0.52 -5.06
CA LYS A 27 -11.35 -1.44 -6.16
C LYS A 27 -12.03 -2.79 -6.03
N VAL A 28 -12.07 -3.37 -4.83
CA VAL A 28 -12.76 -4.64 -4.58
C VAL A 28 -14.24 -4.48 -4.87
N LEU A 29 -14.86 -3.40 -4.37
CA LEU A 29 -16.26 -3.12 -4.63
C LEU A 29 -16.55 -2.91 -6.12
N ASP A 30 -15.68 -2.23 -6.87
CA ASP A 30 -15.83 -2.08 -8.33
C ASP A 30 -15.82 -3.44 -9.04
N ARG A 31 -14.92 -4.35 -8.62
CA ARG A 31 -14.84 -5.71 -9.17
C ARG A 31 -16.06 -6.54 -8.81
N MET A 32 -16.58 -6.41 -7.60
CA MET A 32 -17.81 -7.08 -7.18
C MET A 32 -19.00 -6.62 -8.04
N VAL A 33 -19.16 -5.30 -8.21
CA VAL A 33 -20.22 -4.73 -9.06
C VAL A 33 -20.09 -5.22 -10.51
N ALA A 34 -18.87 -5.22 -11.07
CA ALA A 34 -18.62 -5.74 -12.42
C ALA A 34 -18.95 -7.24 -12.57
N ALA A 35 -18.88 -8.01 -11.47
CA ALA A 35 -19.27 -9.41 -11.42
C ALA A 35 -20.75 -9.63 -11.06
N GLY A 36 -21.56 -8.56 -10.96
CA GLY A 36 -22.97 -8.64 -10.57
C GLY A 36 -23.21 -8.97 -9.09
N VAL A 37 -22.19 -8.82 -8.25
CA VAL A 37 -22.28 -9.09 -6.81
C VAL A 37 -22.40 -7.77 -6.04
N PRO A 38 -23.53 -7.50 -5.35
CA PRO A 38 -23.65 -6.30 -4.53
C PRO A 38 -22.71 -6.37 -3.33
N GLY A 39 -22.17 -5.23 -2.92
CA GLY A 39 -21.28 -5.15 -1.77
C GLY A 39 -21.13 -3.73 -1.26
N THR A 40 -20.83 -3.63 0.03
CA THR A 40 -20.45 -2.39 0.70
C THR A 40 -19.22 -2.63 1.56
N ALA A 41 -18.50 -1.56 1.89
CA ALA A 41 -17.31 -1.63 2.72
C ALA A 41 -17.37 -0.62 3.88
N GLY A 42 -16.75 -1.01 4.99
CA GLY A 42 -16.47 -0.14 6.10
C GLY A 42 -14.97 -0.11 6.36
N VAL A 43 -14.39 1.07 6.51
CA VAL A 43 -12.95 1.24 6.77
C VAL A 43 -12.77 1.96 8.10
N SER A 44 -12.00 1.37 9.01
CA SER A 44 -11.66 1.97 10.29
C SER A 44 -10.16 1.82 10.54
N SER A 45 -9.58 2.78 11.26
CA SER A 45 -8.16 2.80 11.60
C SER A 45 -8.01 2.97 13.11
N GLY A 46 -7.15 2.17 13.72
CA GLY A 46 -6.94 2.17 15.15
C GLY A 46 -6.13 0.96 15.62
N MET A 47 -5.90 0.90 16.93
CA MET A 47 -5.17 -0.21 17.54
C MET A 47 -6.04 -1.47 17.59
N CYS A 48 -5.41 -2.61 17.31
CA CYS A 48 -6.00 -3.93 17.47
C CYS A 48 -4.92 -4.93 17.89
N PHE A 49 -5.35 -6.01 18.52
CA PHE A 49 -4.55 -7.20 18.73
C PHE A 49 -4.49 -8.01 17.44
N CYS A 50 -3.30 -8.49 17.07
CA CYS A 50 -3.09 -9.38 15.95
C CYS A 50 -2.17 -10.53 16.42
N GLY A 51 -2.61 -11.77 16.28
CA GLY A 51 -1.81 -12.90 16.74
C GLY A 51 -2.48 -14.24 16.59
N ILE A 52 -1.76 -15.30 16.95
CA ILE A 52 -2.28 -16.66 16.98
C ILE A 52 -3.16 -16.82 18.21
N ILE A 53 -4.39 -17.29 18.02
CA ILE A 53 -5.34 -17.59 19.09
C ILE A 53 -5.79 -19.03 18.96
N GLY A 54 -5.80 -19.74 20.10
CA GLY A 54 -6.25 -21.13 20.19
C GLY A 54 -5.31 -21.97 21.03
N LYS A 55 -5.41 -23.28 20.86
CA LYS A 55 -4.51 -24.25 21.49
C LYS A 55 -3.47 -24.68 20.45
N PRO A 56 -2.16 -24.38 20.63
CA PRO A 56 -1.12 -24.62 19.63
C PRO A 56 -1.16 -26.01 19.01
N ASP A 57 -1.41 -27.02 19.82
CA ASP A 57 -1.34 -28.43 19.40
C ASP A 57 -2.68 -29.02 18.94
N ILE A 58 -3.77 -28.22 18.93
CA ILE A 58 -5.11 -28.69 18.55
C ILE A 58 -5.68 -27.88 17.39
N ARG A 59 -5.82 -26.58 17.60
CA ARG A 59 -6.36 -25.65 16.60
C ARG A 59 -6.00 -24.24 16.99
N CYS A 60 -5.36 -23.55 16.05
CA CYS A 60 -5.01 -22.16 16.17
C CYS A 60 -5.43 -21.41 14.90
N GLU A 61 -5.84 -20.16 15.08
CA GLU A 61 -6.16 -19.24 14.00
C GLU A 61 -5.39 -17.95 14.19
N TYR A 62 -4.96 -17.35 13.08
CA TYR A 62 -4.47 -15.99 13.11
C TYR A 62 -5.67 -15.04 13.19
N ALA A 63 -5.81 -14.39 14.34
CA ALA A 63 -6.94 -13.55 14.64
C ALA A 63 -6.53 -12.08 14.74
N VAL A 64 -7.43 -11.21 14.29
CA VAL A 64 -7.34 -9.77 14.48
C VAL A 64 -8.54 -9.33 15.31
N MET A 65 -8.28 -8.79 16.50
CA MET A 65 -9.30 -8.47 17.48
C MET A 65 -9.15 -7.03 17.94
N GLY A 66 -10.27 -6.31 17.97
CA GLY A 66 -10.29 -4.95 18.46
C GLY A 66 -11.56 -4.23 18.05
N ASP A 67 -11.82 -3.12 18.73
CA ASP A 67 -12.97 -2.28 18.47
C ASP A 67 -12.96 -1.70 17.04
N VAL A 68 -11.78 -1.45 16.48
CA VAL A 68 -11.61 -1.03 15.07
C VAL A 68 -12.18 -2.04 14.07
N VAL A 69 -12.06 -3.34 14.33
CA VAL A 69 -12.58 -4.42 13.45
C VAL A 69 -14.10 -4.42 13.48
N ASN A 70 -14.67 -4.36 14.68
CA ASN A 70 -16.12 -4.28 14.88
C ASN A 70 -16.71 -3.00 14.28
N THR A 71 -15.99 -1.88 14.42
CA THR A 71 -16.36 -0.59 13.82
C THR A 71 -16.42 -0.70 12.30
N ALA A 72 -15.39 -1.26 11.66
CA ALA A 72 -15.35 -1.47 10.21
C ALA A 72 -16.54 -2.33 9.73
N ALA A 73 -16.83 -3.45 10.42
CA ALA A 73 -17.97 -4.29 10.06
C ALA A 73 -19.32 -3.55 10.16
N ARG A 74 -19.52 -2.77 11.23
CA ARG A 74 -20.76 -1.98 11.41
C ARG A 74 -20.87 -0.85 10.38
N LEU A 75 -19.76 -0.23 9.98
CA LEU A 75 -19.73 0.76 8.90
C LEU A 75 -20.14 0.17 7.56
N ALA A 76 -19.73 -1.07 7.25
CA ALA A 76 -20.15 -1.76 6.02
C ALA A 76 -21.66 -1.95 5.98
N VAL A 77 -22.27 -2.37 7.10
CA VAL A 77 -23.74 -2.50 7.23
C VAL A 77 -24.43 -1.14 7.12
N ALA A 78 -23.90 -0.11 7.79
CA ALA A 78 -24.45 1.23 7.73
C ALA A 78 -24.34 1.85 6.32
N ALA A 79 -23.28 1.53 5.58
CA ALA A 79 -23.12 1.96 4.19
C ALA A 79 -24.24 1.39 3.32
N ALA A 80 -24.56 0.10 3.48
CA ALA A 80 -25.68 -0.54 2.78
C ALA A 80 -27.02 0.12 3.14
N ALA A 81 -27.27 0.37 4.42
CA ALA A 81 -28.50 1.03 4.87
C ALA A 81 -28.67 2.45 4.33
N ARG A 82 -27.56 3.15 4.04
CA ARG A 82 -27.54 4.52 3.51
C ARG A 82 -27.45 4.59 1.98
N GLY A 83 -27.41 3.44 1.29
CA GLY A 83 -27.25 3.42 -0.17
C GLY A 83 -25.90 3.95 -0.65
N VAL A 84 -24.88 3.94 0.21
CA VAL A 84 -23.51 4.36 -0.14
C VAL A 84 -22.60 3.14 -0.21
N ARG A 85 -21.56 3.22 -1.04
CA ARG A 85 -20.67 2.08 -1.30
C ARG A 85 -19.70 1.82 -0.16
N LEU A 86 -19.19 2.88 0.46
CA LEU A 86 -18.13 2.82 1.44
C LEU A 86 -18.33 3.89 2.50
N LEU A 87 -18.17 3.52 3.76
CA LEU A 87 -18.04 4.47 4.87
C LEU A 87 -16.71 4.26 5.59
N CYS A 88 -16.07 5.34 5.99
CA CYS A 88 -14.87 5.29 6.83
C CYS A 88 -14.98 6.18 8.06
N THR A 89 -14.24 5.83 9.11
CA THR A 89 -14.14 6.68 10.30
C THR A 89 -13.37 7.96 10.01
N ASP A 90 -13.60 8.99 10.82
CA ASP A 90 -12.81 10.22 10.88
C ASP A 90 -11.28 9.98 10.91
N VAL A 91 -10.80 9.05 11.75
CA VAL A 91 -9.37 8.72 11.85
C VAL A 91 -8.83 8.16 10.53
N ALA A 92 -9.60 7.29 9.87
CA ALA A 92 -9.21 6.73 8.58
C ALA A 92 -9.24 7.80 7.48
N ALA A 93 -10.24 8.68 7.50
CA ALA A 93 -10.39 9.79 6.57
C ALA A 93 -9.23 10.79 6.70
N GLN A 94 -8.90 11.23 7.91
CA GLN A 94 -7.81 12.17 8.19
C GLN A 94 -6.46 11.63 7.72
N GLY A 95 -6.15 10.36 8.04
CA GLY A 95 -4.89 9.73 7.65
C GLY A 95 -4.73 9.46 6.15
N ALA A 96 -5.81 9.56 5.37
CA ALA A 96 -5.79 9.36 3.92
C ALA A 96 -5.99 10.65 3.10
N ARG A 97 -6.40 11.76 3.75
CA ARG A 97 -6.89 12.96 3.06
C ARG A 97 -5.84 13.59 2.13
N SER A 98 -4.58 13.64 2.53
CA SER A 98 -3.49 14.22 1.73
C SER A 98 -3.21 13.43 0.46
N ASP A 99 -3.35 12.11 0.52
CA ASP A 99 -2.87 11.22 -0.53
C ASP A 99 -3.97 10.83 -1.51
N LEU A 100 -5.23 10.77 -1.07
CA LEU A 100 -6.37 10.39 -1.91
C LEU A 100 -6.55 11.31 -3.13
N GLY A 101 -6.22 12.60 -3.00
CA GLY A 101 -6.27 13.55 -4.12
C GLY A 101 -5.36 13.14 -5.29
N ASN A 102 -4.17 12.59 -4.99
CA ASN A 102 -3.23 12.06 -6.00
C ASN A 102 -3.77 10.82 -6.74
N HIS A 103 -4.83 10.22 -6.20
CA HIS A 103 -5.54 9.09 -6.78
C HIS A 103 -6.87 9.49 -7.44
N GLY A 104 -7.17 10.78 -7.55
CA GLY A 104 -8.41 11.27 -8.15
C GLY A 104 -9.64 10.99 -7.28
N LEU A 105 -9.45 10.86 -5.97
CA LEU A 105 -10.53 10.61 -5.00
C LEU A 105 -10.63 11.76 -3.99
N SER A 106 -11.86 12.08 -3.60
CA SER A 106 -12.14 13.00 -2.50
C SER A 106 -12.91 12.30 -1.39
N LEU A 107 -12.77 12.81 -0.17
CA LEU A 107 -13.58 12.43 0.98
C LEU A 107 -14.61 13.52 1.22
N SER A 108 -15.86 13.13 1.43
CA SER A 108 -16.94 14.01 1.87
C SER A 108 -17.50 13.52 3.21
N PRO A 109 -17.91 14.44 4.10
CA PRO A 109 -18.65 14.07 5.29
C PRO A 109 -19.96 13.36 4.92
N ALA A 110 -20.22 12.21 5.55
CA ALA A 110 -21.43 11.42 5.39
C ALA A 110 -22.30 11.44 6.66
N GLY A 111 -22.16 12.51 7.46
CA GLY A 111 -22.85 12.70 8.74
C GLY A 111 -22.26 11.87 9.87
N GLU A 112 -23.08 11.59 10.88
CA GLU A 112 -22.68 10.85 12.06
C GLU A 112 -23.47 9.54 12.20
N ILE A 113 -22.87 8.54 12.85
CA ILE A 113 -23.50 7.23 13.10
C ILE A 113 -23.37 6.86 14.56
N LYS A 114 -24.48 6.47 15.17
CA LYS A 114 -24.49 5.75 16.45
C LYS A 114 -24.25 4.28 16.19
N LEU A 115 -23.06 3.80 16.51
CA LEU A 115 -22.70 2.39 16.36
C LEU A 115 -23.05 1.64 17.65
N LYS A 116 -23.72 0.48 17.53
CA LYS A 116 -24.09 -0.35 18.68
C LYS A 116 -22.87 -0.63 19.56
N GLY A 117 -22.94 -0.38 20.86
CA GLY A 117 -21.81 -0.65 21.78
C GLY A 117 -20.64 0.32 21.68
N LYS A 118 -20.81 1.48 21.02
CA LYS A 118 -19.92 2.64 21.13
C LYS A 118 -20.60 3.73 21.95
N VAL A 119 -19.82 4.45 22.74
CA VAL A 119 -20.27 5.65 23.43
C VAL A 119 -20.23 6.81 22.43
N GLY A 120 -21.34 7.52 22.27
CA GLY A 120 -21.45 8.66 21.37
C GLY A 120 -21.75 8.33 19.91
N VAL A 121 -21.65 9.37 19.08
CA VAL A 121 -21.84 9.34 17.63
C VAL A 121 -20.47 9.51 16.97
N ALA A 122 -20.20 8.73 15.92
CA ALA A 122 -18.95 8.80 15.18
C ALA A 122 -19.18 9.53 13.86
N GLY A 123 -18.37 10.56 13.58
CA GLY A 123 -18.31 11.18 12.27
C GLY A 123 -17.82 10.17 11.23
N VAL A 124 -18.55 10.06 10.12
CA VAL A 124 -18.20 9.16 9.03
C VAL A 124 -18.02 9.92 7.73
N PHE A 125 -17.18 9.38 6.86
CA PHE A 125 -16.90 9.93 5.55
C PHE A 125 -17.19 8.89 4.49
N THR A 126 -17.58 9.35 3.30
CA THR A 126 -17.65 8.53 2.09
C THR A 126 -16.61 9.03 1.09
N ILE A 127 -16.28 8.19 0.11
CA ILE A 127 -15.42 8.55 -1.01
C ILE A 127 -16.25 8.94 -2.23
N HIS A 128 -15.72 9.89 -3.00
CA HIS A 128 -16.20 10.22 -4.34
C HIS A 128 -15.05 10.21 -5.33
N GLU A 129 -15.35 9.81 -6.57
CA GLU A 129 -14.40 9.97 -7.67
C GLU A 129 -14.41 11.43 -8.14
N ILE A 130 -13.26 12.09 -8.06
CA ILE A 130 -13.03 13.39 -8.71
C ILE A 130 -12.80 13.15 -10.20
N THR A 131 -12.04 12.10 -10.52
CA THR A 131 -11.80 11.65 -11.90
C THR A 131 -12.64 10.42 -12.18
N PRO A 132 -13.55 10.44 -13.17
CA PRO A 132 -14.36 9.28 -13.52
C PRO A 132 -13.49 8.04 -13.80
N GLY A 133 -13.78 6.94 -13.12
CA GLY A 133 -13.01 5.70 -13.24
C GLY A 133 -11.68 5.70 -12.50
N ALA A 134 -11.46 6.60 -11.54
CA ALA A 134 -10.30 6.58 -10.65
C ALA A 134 -10.11 5.20 -9.97
N LEU A 135 -11.21 4.51 -9.63
CA LEU A 135 -11.19 3.17 -9.07
C LEU A 135 -11.14 2.06 -10.15
N ARG A 136 -11.73 2.31 -11.34
CA ARG A 136 -11.77 1.37 -12.48
C ARG A 136 -10.44 1.26 -13.24
N GLY A 137 -9.70 2.35 -13.27
CA GLY A 137 -8.58 2.60 -14.18
C GLY A 137 -7.23 2.72 -13.49
N ARG A 138 -6.74 1.61 -12.94
CA ARG A 138 -5.31 1.32 -12.86
C ARG A 138 -5.20 -0.14 -12.44
N ARG A 139 -4.66 -1.00 -13.32
CA ARG A 139 -4.09 -2.29 -12.90
C ARG A 139 -3.35 -1.98 -11.60
N ALA A 140 -3.81 -2.54 -10.49
CA ALA A 140 -3.02 -2.60 -9.28
C ALA A 140 -1.91 -3.63 -9.53
N SER A 141 -1.12 -3.43 -10.58
CA SER A 141 0.23 -3.91 -10.55
C SER A 141 0.87 -3.14 -9.39
N LEU A 142 1.55 -3.87 -8.52
CA LEU A 142 2.53 -3.35 -7.60
C LEU A 142 3.71 -2.66 -8.35
N GLU A 143 3.49 -2.17 -9.56
CA GLU A 143 4.48 -1.66 -10.48
C GLU A 143 4.33 -0.15 -10.66
N ARG A 144 5.45 0.49 -10.30
CA ARG A 144 6.07 1.63 -10.98
C ARG A 144 5.20 2.89 -11.08
N PRO A 145 5.54 3.94 -10.30
CA PRO A 145 5.20 5.31 -10.68
C PRO A 145 5.69 5.54 -12.12
N ARG A 146 4.78 5.79 -13.06
CA ARG A 146 5.08 6.01 -14.49
C ARG A 146 5.75 7.36 -14.79
N THR A 147 5.93 8.18 -13.77
CA THR A 147 6.81 9.32 -13.79
C THR A 147 7.72 9.16 -12.58
N ALA A 148 8.95 8.70 -12.79
CA ALA A 148 9.97 8.91 -11.77
C ALA A 148 9.96 10.42 -11.45
N PRO A 149 9.95 10.82 -10.17
CA PRO A 149 10.35 12.18 -9.86
C PRO A 149 11.72 12.40 -10.51
N SER A 150 11.88 13.49 -11.26
CA SER A 150 13.18 13.87 -11.81
C SER A 150 14.18 13.94 -10.65
N ILE A 151 15.12 13.00 -10.63
CA ILE A 151 16.20 13.04 -9.65
C ILE A 151 17.21 14.05 -10.17
N THR A 152 17.28 15.19 -9.51
CA THR A 152 18.28 16.22 -9.78
C THR A 152 19.40 16.08 -8.75
N GLY A 153 20.66 16.04 -9.21
CA GLY A 153 21.83 16.05 -8.32
C GLY A 153 22.16 14.72 -7.64
N ARG A 154 21.81 13.58 -8.26
CA ARG A 154 22.28 12.23 -7.83
C ARG A 154 22.95 11.46 -8.96
N ASP A 155 23.59 12.18 -9.86
CA ASP A 155 24.23 11.61 -11.06
C ASP A 155 25.41 10.71 -10.67
N GLU A 156 26.12 11.04 -9.59
CA GLU A 156 27.22 10.24 -9.06
C GLU A 156 26.73 8.89 -8.50
N GLU A 157 25.69 8.89 -7.67
CA GLU A 157 25.15 7.65 -7.08
C GLU A 157 24.48 6.77 -8.16
N LEU A 158 23.78 7.38 -9.11
CA LEU A 158 23.23 6.68 -10.27
C LEU A 158 24.34 6.08 -11.13
N GLY A 159 25.42 6.81 -11.38
CA GLY A 159 26.58 6.33 -12.12
C GLY A 159 27.29 5.17 -11.42
N ALA A 160 27.47 5.25 -10.10
CA ALA A 160 28.09 4.18 -9.30
C ALA A 160 27.27 2.89 -9.33
N LEU A 161 25.96 2.99 -9.11
CA LEU A 161 25.05 1.83 -9.17
C LEU A 161 24.99 1.24 -10.59
N THR A 162 24.98 2.09 -11.61
CA THR A 162 24.99 1.64 -13.02
C THR A 162 26.21 0.80 -13.33
N ARG A 163 27.43 1.28 -13.01
CA ARG A 163 28.68 0.54 -13.28
C ARG A 163 28.72 -0.82 -12.57
N LEU A 164 28.27 -0.83 -11.30
CA LEU A 164 28.24 -2.03 -10.47
C LEU A 164 27.28 -3.10 -11.04
N LEU A 165 26.14 -2.66 -11.58
CA LEU A 165 25.12 -3.54 -12.14
C LEU A 165 25.39 -3.96 -13.59
N SER A 166 26.01 -3.09 -14.40
CA SER A 166 26.44 -3.39 -15.76
C SER A 166 27.61 -4.37 -15.78
N GLY A 167 28.38 -4.46 -14.68
CA GLY A 167 29.58 -5.30 -14.59
C GLY A 167 30.83 -4.62 -15.13
N GLU A 168 30.73 -3.36 -15.54
CA GLU A 168 31.85 -2.51 -15.95
C GLU A 168 32.84 -2.25 -14.81
N SER A 169 32.41 -2.44 -13.57
CA SER A 169 33.28 -2.32 -12.41
C SER A 169 34.35 -3.40 -12.30
N GLY A 170 34.27 -4.50 -13.06
CA GLY A 170 35.22 -5.63 -12.97
C GLY A 170 35.20 -6.39 -11.63
N LEU A 171 34.33 -5.98 -10.71
CA LEU A 171 34.22 -6.51 -9.35
C LEU A 171 33.60 -7.92 -9.29
N HIS A 172 32.90 -8.34 -10.35
CA HIS A 172 32.18 -9.61 -10.38
C HIS A 172 32.24 -10.24 -11.78
N GLY A 173 32.37 -11.57 -11.85
CA GLY A 173 32.38 -12.32 -13.10
C GLY A 173 31.01 -12.35 -13.80
N SER A 174 31.02 -12.64 -15.11
CA SER A 174 29.79 -12.81 -15.90
C SER A 174 28.90 -13.90 -15.29
N GLY A 175 27.69 -13.54 -14.85
CA GLY A 175 26.75 -14.50 -14.24
C GLY A 175 26.59 -14.39 -12.71
N ALA A 176 27.41 -13.58 -12.03
CA ALA A 176 27.31 -13.42 -10.58
C ALA A 176 26.00 -12.75 -10.14
N LEU A 177 25.46 -13.19 -8.99
CA LEU A 177 24.42 -12.47 -8.26
C LEU A 177 25.05 -11.20 -7.66
N VAL A 178 24.50 -10.04 -8.01
CA VAL A 178 24.97 -8.75 -7.50
C VAL A 178 23.89 -8.16 -6.61
N VAL A 179 24.24 -7.89 -5.35
CA VAL A 179 23.35 -7.25 -4.38
C VAL A 179 23.89 -5.87 -4.08
N ALA A 180 23.08 -4.84 -4.33
CA ALA A 180 23.41 -3.46 -3.98
C ALA A 180 22.51 -2.99 -2.84
N VAL A 181 23.12 -2.39 -1.82
CA VAL A 181 22.43 -1.83 -0.65
C VAL A 181 22.55 -0.31 -0.71
N VAL A 182 21.41 0.38 -0.67
CA VAL A 182 21.37 1.85 -0.63
C VAL A 182 20.95 2.29 0.77
N GLU A 183 21.91 2.81 1.53
CA GLU A 183 21.72 3.35 2.87
C GLU A 183 21.64 4.89 2.86
N GLY A 184 21.01 5.46 3.88
CA GLY A 184 20.89 6.91 4.04
C GLY A 184 19.75 7.27 4.98
N GLN A 185 19.60 8.55 5.33
CA GLN A 185 18.54 8.97 6.25
C GLN A 185 17.13 8.78 5.66
N PRO A 186 16.09 8.58 6.49
CA PRO A 186 14.70 8.59 6.04
C PRO A 186 14.38 9.85 5.21
N GLY A 187 13.61 9.73 4.13
CA GLY A 187 13.22 10.86 3.28
C GLY A 187 14.27 11.34 2.25
N VAL A 188 15.52 10.90 2.31
CA VAL A 188 16.62 11.36 1.42
C VAL A 188 16.47 10.98 -0.07
N GLY A 189 15.42 10.25 -0.44
CA GLY A 189 15.15 9.90 -1.84
C GLY A 189 15.68 8.53 -2.30
N LYS A 190 16.09 7.63 -1.40
CA LYS A 190 16.58 6.27 -1.75
C LYS A 190 15.63 5.50 -2.67
N SER A 191 14.32 5.54 -2.37
CA SER A 191 13.30 4.92 -3.22
C SER A 191 13.20 5.56 -4.60
N ALA A 192 13.48 6.86 -4.72
CA ALA A 192 13.54 7.52 -6.01
C ALA A 192 14.73 7.00 -6.82
N VAL A 193 15.95 6.98 -6.24
CA VAL A 193 17.18 6.52 -6.92
C VAL A 193 17.03 5.10 -7.46
N VAL A 194 16.53 4.17 -6.62
CA VAL A 194 16.28 2.79 -7.02
C VAL A 194 15.22 2.69 -8.14
N ASN A 195 14.17 3.51 -8.07
CA ASN A 195 13.14 3.53 -9.11
C ASN A 195 13.67 4.13 -10.42
N ALA A 196 14.49 5.19 -10.37
CA ALA A 196 15.08 5.81 -11.55
C ALA A 196 16.02 4.85 -12.27
N LEU A 197 16.84 4.10 -11.53
CA LEU A 197 17.71 3.06 -12.10
C LEU A 197 16.91 1.91 -12.74
N ALA A 198 15.81 1.49 -12.10
CA ALA A 198 14.93 0.45 -12.66
C ALA A 198 14.12 0.92 -13.88
N GLN A 199 13.98 2.23 -14.08
CA GLN A 199 13.25 2.85 -15.19
C GLN A 199 14.17 3.36 -16.31
N GLY A 200 15.43 3.67 -15.99
CA GLY A 200 16.42 4.17 -16.93
C GLY A 200 16.79 3.12 -17.98
N GLN A 201 16.91 3.57 -19.23
CA GLN A 201 17.26 2.78 -20.42
C GLN A 201 18.68 2.17 -20.39
N VAL A 202 19.38 2.18 -19.26
CA VAL A 202 20.81 1.80 -19.18
C VAL A 202 21.02 0.29 -19.03
N LEU A 203 19.95 -0.48 -18.84
CA LEU A 203 20.01 -1.93 -18.62
C LEU A 203 19.32 -2.69 -19.77
N THR A 204 19.67 -2.35 -21.01
CA THR A 204 19.19 -2.96 -22.27
C THR A 204 19.84 -4.34 -22.56
N GLY A 205 19.97 -5.19 -21.54
CA GLY A 205 20.48 -6.56 -21.66
C GLY A 205 19.50 -7.60 -21.10
N THR A 206 19.76 -8.88 -21.38
CA THR A 206 19.00 -10.08 -20.95
C THR A 206 18.94 -10.32 -19.43
N ARG A 207 19.36 -9.35 -18.60
CA ARG A 207 19.41 -9.45 -17.14
C ARG A 207 18.05 -9.16 -16.52
N ARG A 208 17.63 -9.98 -15.56
CA ARG A 208 16.36 -9.81 -14.83
C ARG A 208 16.62 -9.18 -13.46
N TRP A 209 15.90 -8.10 -13.17
CA TRP A 209 16.14 -7.27 -11.98
C TRP A 209 15.01 -7.45 -10.96
N VAL A 210 15.35 -7.60 -9.68
CA VAL A 210 14.38 -7.67 -8.59
C VAL A 210 14.70 -6.58 -7.56
N VAL A 211 13.78 -5.63 -7.39
CA VAL A 211 13.90 -4.60 -6.36
C VAL A 211 13.21 -5.11 -5.10
N ILE A 212 13.97 -5.29 -4.02
CA ILE A 212 13.44 -5.74 -2.73
C ILE A 212 13.50 -4.56 -1.75
N LYS A 213 12.34 -4.03 -1.35
CA LYS A 213 12.31 -2.96 -0.34
C LYS A 213 12.20 -3.61 1.04
N GLY A 214 13.25 -3.45 1.85
CA GLY A 214 13.24 -3.79 3.27
C GLY A 214 13.16 -2.52 4.12
N SER A 215 12.85 -2.66 5.40
CA SER A 215 12.90 -1.55 6.36
C SER A 215 13.58 -2.08 7.61
N SER A 216 14.87 -1.78 7.79
CA SER A 216 15.51 -1.79 9.11
C SER A 216 15.37 -0.40 9.74
N GLU A 217 15.68 -0.24 11.03
CA GLU A 217 15.51 0.99 11.83
C GLU A 217 16.18 2.26 11.23
N GLY A 218 17.04 2.12 10.20
CA GLY A 218 17.63 3.22 9.41
C GLY A 218 17.07 3.42 7.99
N GLY A 219 16.10 2.62 7.55
CA GLY A 219 15.46 2.73 6.24
C GLY A 219 16.37 2.42 5.05
N ALA A 220 16.94 1.21 4.96
CA ALA A 220 17.72 0.77 3.79
C ALA A 220 16.82 0.32 2.62
N ALA A 221 17.18 0.65 1.37
CA ALA A 221 16.54 0.08 0.18
C ALA A 221 17.49 -0.95 -0.47
N PHE A 222 16.99 -2.13 -0.82
CA PHE A 222 17.81 -3.19 -1.41
C PHE A 222 17.48 -3.37 -2.90
N LEU A 223 18.51 -3.62 -3.69
CA LEU A 223 18.38 -4.01 -5.08
C LEU A 223 19.11 -5.34 -5.28
N VAL A 224 18.39 -6.36 -5.72
CA VAL A 224 18.95 -7.68 -5.99
C VAL A 224 18.94 -7.92 -7.50
N CYS A 225 20.13 -8.08 -8.08
CA CYS A 225 20.30 -8.40 -9.49
C CYS A 225 20.75 -9.85 -9.63
N ARG A 226 20.02 -10.63 -10.42
CA ARG A 226 20.44 -11.98 -10.82
C ARG A 226 20.55 -12.03 -12.34
N ASN A 227 21.71 -12.41 -12.83
CA ASN A 227 21.85 -12.77 -14.23
C ASN A 227 21.12 -14.11 -14.45
N ILE A 228 20.07 -14.12 -15.27
CA ILE A 228 19.44 -15.36 -15.72
C ILE A 228 19.99 -15.56 -17.12
N LEU A 229 21.04 -16.38 -17.22
CA LEU A 229 21.43 -16.99 -18.50
C LEU A 229 20.35 -17.99 -18.93
#